data_AF-A0A2N0QGZ5-F1
#
_entry.id   AF-A0A2N0QGZ5-F1
#
_cell.length_a   1.000
_cell.length_b   1.000
_cell.length_c   1.000
_cell.angle_alpha   90.00
_cell.angle_beta   90.00
_cell.angle_gamma   90.00
#
_symmetry.space_group_name_H-M   'P 1'
#
loop_
_entity.id
_entity.type
_entity.pdbx_description
1 polymer ?
#
loop_
_entity_poly.entity_id
_entity_poly.type
_entity_poly.pdbx_seq_one_letter_code
_entity_poly.pdbx_strand_id
1 'polypeptide(L)'
;ALDNTVTADRDLRKWELVDSEWKLLEKIKNLLYIFSRATNHISHSRFPTISNFVPVYNWLMDKIEDLQTNKNTNEVIKIVAKNAMEKIQKYYHYTSALVYNIST
;
A
#
# COMPACT_ATOMS: atom_id res chain seq x y z
N ALA A 1 32.31 -1.43 17.04
CA ALA A 1 32.59 -2.88 17.07
C ALA A 1 31.53 -3.73 16.37
N LEU A 2 30.35 -3.20 16.00
CA LEU A 2 29.28 -3.96 15.31
C LEU A 2 29.40 -3.98 13.77
N ASP A 3 30.17 -3.05 13.18
CA ASP A 3 30.36 -2.96 11.72
C ASP A 3 31.28 -4.03 11.13
N ASN A 4 32.15 -4.63 11.95
CA ASN A 4 33.18 -5.56 11.48
C ASN A 4 32.72 -7.02 11.43
N THR A 5 31.58 -7.37 12.05
CA THR A 5 31.07 -8.75 12.04
C THR A 5 30.15 -9.02 10.85
N VAL A 6 29.50 -8.00 10.28
CA VAL A 6 28.63 -8.15 9.10
C VAL A 6 29.45 -8.21 7.81
N THR A 7 30.60 -7.53 7.75
CA THR A 7 31.49 -7.54 6.58
C THR A 7 32.29 -8.84 6.40
N ALA A 8 32.28 -9.73 7.41
CA ALA A 8 33.05 -10.96 7.47
C ALA A 8 32.39 -12.16 6.77
N ASP A 9 31.07 -12.11 6.54
CA ASP A 9 30.37 -13.15 5.79
C ASP A 9 30.30 -12.76 4.31
N ARG A 10 31.38 -13.10 3.59
CA ARG A 10 31.59 -12.76 2.18
C ARG A 10 30.47 -13.31 1.28
N ASP A 11 29.76 -14.35 1.74
CA ASP A 11 28.63 -14.95 1.05
C ASP A 11 27.32 -14.17 1.21
N LEU A 12 27.24 -13.26 2.20
CA LEU A 12 26.06 -12.41 2.42
C LEU A 12 26.08 -11.12 1.60
N ARG A 13 27.26 -10.65 1.16
CA ARG A 13 27.40 -9.43 0.34
C ARG A 13 26.63 -9.49 -0.99
N LYS A 14 26.40 -10.70 -1.52
CA LYS A 14 25.57 -10.87 -2.74
C LYS A 14 24.10 -10.48 -2.55
N TRP A 15 23.66 -10.35 -1.30
CA TRP A 15 22.32 -9.93 -0.93
C TRP A 15 22.25 -8.48 -0.46
N GLU A 16 23.36 -7.75 -0.45
CA GLU A 16 23.34 -6.31 -0.16
C GLU A 16 22.58 -5.60 -1.29
N LEU A 17 21.53 -4.90 -0.90
CA LEU A 17 20.78 -4.06 -1.81
C LEU A 17 21.64 -2.88 -2.25
N VAL A 18 21.64 -2.60 -3.55
CA VAL A 18 22.28 -1.39 -4.08
C VAL A 18 21.40 -0.16 -3.83
N ASP A 19 21.98 1.04 -3.91
CA ASP A 19 21.27 2.30 -3.63
C ASP A 19 19.96 2.47 -4.40
N SER A 20 19.90 1.99 -5.65
CA SER A 20 18.68 2.05 -6.46
C SER A 20 17.57 1.13 -5.92
N GLU A 21 17.92 -0.03 -5.37
CA GLU A 21 17.00 -0.97 -4.75
C GLU A 21 16.51 -0.44 -3.41
N TRP A 22 17.38 0.19 -2.60
CA TRP A 22 16.96 0.89 -1.39
C TRP A 22 15.96 2.01 -1.68
N LYS A 23 16.23 2.82 -2.71
CA LYS A 23 15.30 3.87 -3.17
C LYS A 23 13.97 3.29 -3.67
N LEU A 24 13.99 2.13 -4.32
CA LEU A 24 12.77 1.44 -4.74
C LEU A 24 11.99 0.92 -3.53
N LEU A 25 12.68 0.30 -2.57
CA LEU A 25 12.07 -0.21 -1.34
C LEU A 25 11.43 0.91 -0.53
N GLU A 26 12.06 2.09 -0.47
CA GLU A 26 11.47 3.26 0.18
C GLU A 26 10.17 3.70 -0.50
N LYS A 27 10.12 3.70 -1.84
CA LYS A 27 8.88 3.99 -2.58
C LYS A 27 7.79 2.96 -2.30
N ILE A 28 8.14 1.68 -2.23
CA ILE A 28 7.21 0.59 -1.88
C ILE A 28 6.69 0.78 -0.44
N LYS A 29 7.58 1.08 0.51
CA LYS A 29 7.21 1.37 1.91
C LYS A 29 6.21 2.52 1.98
N ASN A 30 6.45 3.61 1.25
CA ASN A 30 5.55 4.77 1.24
C ASN A 30 4.17 4.42 0.66
N LEU A 31 4.11 3.56 -0.37
CA LEU A 31 2.84 3.03 -0.88
C LEU A 31 2.12 2.17 0.16
N LEU A 32 2.82 1.24 0.83
CA LEU A 32 2.23 0.39 1.87
C LEU A 32 1.76 1.20 3.09
N TYR A 33 2.42 2.31 3.39
CA TYR A 33 2.02 3.20 4.48
C TYR A 33 0.62 3.79 4.30
N ILE A 34 0.19 4.03 3.05
CA ILE A 34 -1.17 4.48 2.73
C ILE A 34 -2.19 3.45 3.24
N PHE A 35 -1.97 2.16 2.93
CA PHE A 35 -2.81 1.07 3.40
C PHE A 35 -2.78 0.92 4.92
N SER A 36 -1.60 1.04 5.53
CA SER A 36 -1.47 0.99 6.99
C SER A 36 -2.31 2.07 7.67
N ARG A 37 -2.31 3.31 7.16
CA ARG A 37 -3.15 4.39 7.68
C ARG A 37 -4.64 4.09 7.54
N ALA A 38 -5.07 3.62 6.38
CA ALA A 38 -6.47 3.25 6.15
C ALA A 38 -6.93 2.14 7.09
N THR A 39 -6.15 1.06 7.20
CA THR A 39 -6.46 -0.08 8.08
C THR A 39 -6.50 0.35 9.54
N ASN A 40 -5.51 1.12 9.99
CA ASN A 40 -5.52 1.64 11.36
C ASN A 40 -6.78 2.47 11.60
N HIS A 41 -7.15 3.38 10.70
CA HIS A 41 -8.34 4.21 10.87
C HIS A 41 -9.62 3.36 11.03
N ILE A 42 -9.78 2.34 10.19
CA ILE A 42 -10.92 1.42 10.27
C ILE A 42 -10.89 0.62 11.59
N SER A 43 -9.73 0.07 11.96
CA SER A 43 -9.56 -0.77 13.15
C SER A 43 -9.72 -0.03 14.48
N HIS A 44 -9.51 1.29 14.52
CA HIS A 44 -9.75 2.10 15.72
C HIS A 44 -11.24 2.33 16.01
N SER A 45 -12.13 2.09 15.04
CA SER A 45 -13.55 2.23 15.28
C SER A 45 -14.07 1.04 16.10
N ARG A 46 -14.67 1.34 17.26
CA ARG A 46 -15.29 0.33 18.15
C ARG A 46 -16.40 -0.46 17.43
N PHE A 47 -16.98 0.13 16.39
CA PHE A 47 -17.91 -0.48 15.46
C PHE A 47 -17.58 0.01 14.05
N PRO A 48 -16.84 -0.78 13.25
CA PRO A 48 -16.63 -0.47 11.84
C PRO A 48 -17.96 -0.60 11.11
N THR A 49 -18.70 0.50 10.95
CA THR A 49 -19.90 0.51 10.14
C THR A 49 -19.51 0.56 8.67
N ILE A 50 -20.28 -0.13 7.81
CA ILE A 50 -20.05 -0.12 6.35
C ILE A 50 -20.03 1.32 5.79
N SER A 51 -20.78 2.25 6.41
CA SER A 51 -20.75 3.67 6.03
C SER A 51 -19.37 4.31 6.22
N ASN A 52 -18.56 3.86 7.18
CA ASN A 52 -17.22 4.39 7.41
C ASN A 52 -16.19 3.83 6.42
N PHE A 53 -16.49 2.73 5.73
CA PHE A 53 -15.59 2.18 4.72
C PHE A 53 -15.62 2.99 3.43
N VAL A 54 -16.77 3.49 2.99
CA VAL A 54 -16.88 4.22 1.71
C VAL A 54 -15.93 5.43 1.64
N PRO A 55 -15.87 6.33 2.65
CA PRO A 55 -14.88 7.41 2.65
C PRO A 55 -13.43 6.94 2.64
N VAL A 56 -13.11 5.84 3.34
CA VAL A 56 -11.75 5.29 3.40
C VAL A 56 -11.33 4.67 2.08
N TYR A 57 -12.24 3.98 1.39
CA TYR A 57 -12.00 3.44 0.06
C TYR A 57 -11.81 4.56 -0.97
N ASN A 58 -12.63 5.61 -0.93
CA ASN A 58 -12.46 6.77 -1.80
C ASN A 58 -11.09 7.43 -1.57
N TRP A 59 -10.72 7.65 -0.31
CA TRP A 59 -9.39 8.19 0.03
C TRP A 59 -8.24 7.28 -0.45
N LEU A 60 -8.38 5.96 -0.35
CA LEU A 60 -7.40 5.02 -0.89
C LEU A 60 -7.28 5.13 -2.40
N MET A 61 -8.40 5.18 -3.13
CA MET A 61 -8.42 5.33 -4.58
C MET A 61 -7.72 6.63 -5.00
N ASP A 62 -8.06 7.76 -4.40
CA ASP A 62 -7.43 9.06 -4.67
C ASP A 62 -5.91 8.99 -4.50
N LYS A 63 -5.42 8.39 -3.41
CA LYS A 63 -3.98 8.27 -3.14
C LYS A 63 -3.25 7.34 -4.09
N ILE A 64 -3.90 6.30 -4.59
CA ILE A 64 -3.31 5.41 -5.59
C ILE A 64 -3.33 6.06 -6.98
N GLU A 65 -4.35 6.85 -7.31
CA GLU A 65 -4.43 7.61 -8.56
C GLU A 65 -3.34 8.70 -8.65
N ASP A 66 -3.08 9.42 -7.56
CA ASP A 66 -1.96 10.36 -7.44
C ASP A 66 -0.61 9.71 -7.80
N LEU A 67 -0.41 8.45 -7.37
CA LEU A 67 0.82 7.69 -7.64
C LEU A 67 0.94 7.25 -9.11
N GLN A 68 -0.18 6.95 -9.76
CA GLN A 68 -0.23 6.54 -11.18
C GLN A 68 -0.02 7.73 -12.13
N THR A 69 -0.62 8.88 -11.82
CA THR A 69 -0.60 10.09 -12.66
C THR A 69 0.70 10.87 -12.55
N ASN A 70 1.47 10.69 -11.48
CA ASN A 70 2.75 11.35 -11.31
C ASN A 70 3.80 10.88 -12.34
N LYS A 71 4.21 11.81 -13.22
CA LYS A 71 5.15 11.57 -14.33
C LYS A 71 6.56 11.14 -13.87
N ASN A 72 6.94 11.49 -12.64
CA ASN A 72 8.25 11.17 -12.06
C ASN A 72 8.28 9.82 -11.30
N THR A 73 7.16 9.10 -11.29
CA THR A 73 7.06 7.79 -10.65
C THR A 73 7.74 6.71 -11.48
N ASN A 74 8.48 5.81 -10.82
CA ASN A 74 9.15 4.66 -11.44
C ASN A 74 8.11 3.70 -12.06
N GLU A 75 8.42 3.13 -13.23
CA GLU A 75 7.60 2.13 -13.94
C GLU A 75 7.06 1.03 -13.03
N VAL A 76 7.93 0.47 -12.18
CA VAL A 76 7.60 -0.60 -11.22
C VAL A 76 6.53 -0.12 -10.25
N ILE A 77 6.66 1.10 -9.73
CA ILE A 77 5.68 1.68 -8.80
C ILE A 77 4.35 1.94 -9.49
N LYS A 78 4.34 2.31 -10.78
CA LYS A 78 3.10 2.44 -11.55
C LYS A 78 2.39 1.10 -11.72
N ILE A 79 3.13 0.01 -12.02
CA ILE A 79 2.57 -1.34 -12.09
C ILE A 79 1.98 -1.77 -10.74
N VAL A 80 2.72 -1.55 -9.66
CA VAL A 80 2.25 -1.86 -8.29
C VAL A 80 0.99 -1.05 -7.96
N ALA A 81 0.98 0.25 -8.27
CA ALA A 81 -0.18 1.12 -8.05
C ALA A 81 -1.39 0.69 -8.89
N LYS A 82 -1.18 0.24 -10.14
CA LYS A 82 -2.25 -0.33 -10.98
C LYS A 82 -2.87 -1.57 -10.33
N ASN A 83 -2.04 -2.53 -9.95
CA ASN A 83 -2.50 -3.76 -9.29
C ASN A 83 -3.22 -3.46 -7.96
N ALA A 84 -2.74 -2.45 -7.23
CA ALA A 84 -3.36 -1.98 -6.00
C ALA A 84 -4.76 -1.41 -6.26
N MET A 85 -4.92 -0.56 -7.28
CA MET A 85 -6.21 0.01 -7.68
C MET A 85 -7.22 -1.09 -8.05
N GLU A 86 -6.82 -2.05 -8.88
CA GLU A 86 -7.66 -3.19 -9.27
C GLU A 86 -8.17 -3.97 -8.05
N LYS A 87 -7.29 -4.17 -7.05
CA LYS A 87 -7.67 -4.87 -5.82
C LYS A 87 -8.61 -4.04 -4.94
N ILE A 88 -8.38 -2.74 -4.81
CA ILE A 88 -9.27 -1.82 -4.07
C ILE A 88 -10.67 -1.83 -4.70
N GLN A 89 -10.76 -1.69 -6.03
CA GLN A 89 -12.04 -1.70 -6.75
C GLN A 89 -12.79 -3.02 -6.60
N LYS A 90 -12.09 -4.15 -6.65
CA LYS A 90 -12.68 -5.47 -6.41
C LYS A 90 -13.36 -5.55 -5.04
N TYR A 91 -12.70 -5.07 -3.98
CA TYR A 91 -13.28 -5.12 -2.63
C TYR A 91 -14.32 -4.04 -2.36
N TYR A 92 -14.21 -2.90 -3.02
CA TYR A 92 -15.22 -1.84 -2.98
C TYR A 92 -16.58 -2.32 -3.49
N HIS A 93 -16.60 -3.10 -4.59
CA HIS A 93 -17.84 -3.67 -5.13
C HIS A 93 -18.58 -4.56 -4.12
N TYR A 94 -17.87 -5.30 -3.26
CA TYR A 94 -18.52 -6.10 -2.23
C TYR A 94 -19.09 -5.24 -1.09
N THR A 95 -18.45 -4.10 -0.80
CA THR A 95 -18.92 -3.18 0.24
C THR A 95 -20.21 -2.48 -0.17
N SER A 96 -20.35 -2.11 -1.45
CA SER A 96 -21.61 -1.55 -1.98
C SER A 96 -22.72 -2.60 -2.05
N ALA A 97 -22.42 -3.82 -2.51
CA ALA A 97 -23.41 -4.91 -2.59
C ALA A 97 -23.98 -5.31 -1.23
N LEU A 98 -23.19 -5.25 -0.16
CA LEU A 98 -23.65 -5.48 1.21
C LEU A 98 -24.65 -4.42 1.68
N VAL A 99 -24.44 -3.12 1.42
CA VAL A 99 -25.39 -2.07 1.84
C VAL A 99 -26.81 -2.31 1.31
N TYR A 100 -26.93 -2.81 0.08
CA TYR A 100 -28.22 -3.11 -0.52
C TYR A 100 -28.91 -4.35 0.09
N ASN A 101 -28.14 -5.33 0.59
CA ASN A 101 -28.71 -6.57 1.11
C ASN A 101 -29.29 -6.45 2.55
N ILE A 102 -28.76 -5.54 3.37
CA ILE A 102 -29.24 -5.27 4.74
C ILE A 102 -30.34 -4.20 4.78
N SER A 103 -30.61 -3.54 3.65
CA SER A 103 -31.68 -2.54 3.52
C SER A 103 -33.00 -3.12 2.97
N THR A 104 -33.07 -4.45 2.74
CA THR A 104 -34.27 -5.16 2.27
C THR A 104 -34.79 -6.09 3.36
#